data_AF-A0A6X7CB12-F1
#
_entry.id   AF-A0A6X7CB12-F1
#
_cell.length_a   1.000
_cell.length_b   1.000
_cell.length_c   1.000
_cell.angle_alpha   90.00
_cell.angle_beta   90.00
_cell.angle_gamma   90.00
#
_symmetry.space_group_name_H-M   'P 1'
#
loop_
_entity.id
_entity.type
_entity.pdbx_description
1 polymer ?
#
loop_
_entity_poly.entity_id
_entity_poly.type
_entity_poly.pdbx_seq_one_letter_code
_entity_poly.pdbx_strand_id
1 'polypeptide(L)'
;MKLKLKQPDAEVVAAAHEEAVNANRRRKRPRGKQSLYQSSRHSAELWDPDYCDELIRFFDRTSWELVPTSKGDERPLIQDKPPSLARFALHIGVTIPIIKLWLREVPAFAEAYETAQALEEAYFTETGAAGISATFAAAKLGLNKTVAEEVRDEPISEVTIKVVSGER
;
A
#
# COMPACT_ATOMS: atom_id res chain seq x y z
N MET A 1 -3.02 -36.13 -15.14
CA MET A 1 -2.62 -36.83 -13.89
C MET A 1 -2.43 -35.79 -12.79
N LYS A 2 -3.25 -35.79 -11.73
CA LYS A 2 -3.09 -34.84 -10.60
C LYS A 2 -2.00 -35.37 -9.65
N LEU A 3 -0.86 -34.68 -9.59
CA LEU A 3 0.21 -34.95 -8.64
C LEU A 3 -0.29 -34.62 -7.22
N LYS A 4 -0.57 -35.64 -6.40
CA LYS A 4 -0.83 -35.45 -4.97
C LYS A 4 0.52 -35.23 -4.28
N LEU A 5 0.85 -33.96 -4.01
CA LEU A 5 1.97 -33.60 -3.14
C LEU A 5 1.70 -34.17 -1.74
N LYS A 6 2.54 -35.14 -1.33
CA LYS A 6 2.51 -35.70 0.02
C LYS A 6 2.87 -34.56 0.99
N GLN A 7 1.91 -34.11 1.79
CA GLN A 7 2.21 -33.12 2.81
C GLN A 7 3.23 -33.73 3.79
N PRO A 8 4.27 -32.98 4.17
CA PRO A 8 5.25 -33.46 5.14
C PRO A 8 4.57 -33.74 6.47
N ASP A 9 5.07 -34.75 7.19
CA ASP A 9 4.53 -35.13 8.50
C ASP A 9 4.54 -33.93 9.46
N ALA A 10 3.49 -33.81 10.27
CA ALA A 10 3.27 -32.65 11.13
C ALA A 10 4.44 -32.37 12.09
N GLU A 11 5.18 -33.41 12.47
CA GLU A 11 6.36 -33.33 13.31
C GLU A 11 7.54 -32.65 12.60
N VAL A 12 7.70 -32.86 11.29
CA VAL A 12 8.72 -32.20 10.46
C VAL A 12 8.39 -30.72 10.29
N VAL A 13 7.10 -30.39 10.13
CA VAL A 13 6.63 -29.00 10.04
C VAL A 13 6.82 -28.29 11.38
N ALA A 14 6.52 -28.96 12.50
CA ALA A 14 6.72 -28.42 13.84
C ALA A 14 8.21 -28.17 14.15
N ALA A 15 9.08 -29.13 13.80
CA ALA A 15 10.52 -29.00 13.98
C ALA A 15 11.10 -27.86 13.12
N ALA A 16 10.69 -27.75 11.86
CA ALA A 16 11.11 -26.66 10.98
C ALA A 16 10.59 -25.28 11.47
N HIS A 17 9.37 -25.23 11.99
CA HIS A 17 8.81 -24.02 12.59
C HIS A 17 9.57 -23.62 13.86
N GLU A 18 9.89 -24.58 14.73
CA GLU A 18 10.66 -24.33 15.95
C GLU A 18 12.10 -23.89 15.64
N GLU A 19 12.74 -24.49 14.63
CA GLU A 19 14.05 -24.09 14.14
C GLU A 19 14.03 -22.66 13.57
N ALA A 20 13.02 -22.31 12.77
CA ALA A 20 12.84 -20.97 12.24
C ALA A 20 12.59 -19.93 13.36
N VAL A 21 11.79 -20.26 14.36
CA VAL A 21 11.55 -19.42 15.54
C VAL A 21 12.85 -19.24 16.35
N ASN A 22 13.62 -20.29 16.56
CA ASN A 22 14.90 -20.23 17.26
C ASN A 22 15.96 -19.44 16.49
N ALA A 23 16.02 -19.57 15.16
CA ALA A 23 16.89 -18.77 14.31
C ALA A 23 16.55 -17.26 14.40
N ASN A 24 15.25 -16.91 14.39
CA ASN A 24 14.81 -15.54 14.61
C ASN A 24 15.11 -15.04 16.04
N ARG A 25 15.04 -15.91 17.04
CA ARG A 25 15.43 -15.59 18.43
C ARG A 25 16.92 -15.32 18.59
N ARG A 26 17.77 -15.97 17.77
CA ARG A 26 19.22 -15.76 17.68
C ARG A 26 19.58 -14.47 16.94
N ARG A 27 18.75 -13.99 16.00
CA ARG A 27 18.86 -12.67 15.35
C ARG A 27 18.51 -11.49 16.27
N LYS A 28 18.77 -11.61 17.58
CA LYS A 28 18.69 -10.44 18.47
C LYS A 28 19.75 -9.44 18.04
N ARG A 29 19.31 -8.19 17.79
CA ARG A 29 20.18 -7.05 17.50
C ARG A 29 21.33 -7.02 18.51
N PRO A 30 22.55 -6.64 18.08
CA PRO A 30 23.71 -6.61 18.97
C PRO A 30 23.38 -5.80 20.23
N ARG A 31 23.41 -6.48 21.39
CA ARG A 31 23.26 -5.84 22.70
C ARG A 31 24.37 -4.81 22.85
N GLY A 32 24.01 -3.54 22.96
CA GLY A 32 24.96 -2.43 23.18
C GLY A 32 24.99 -1.36 22.10
N LYS A 33 24.36 -1.55 20.93
CA LYS A 33 24.08 -0.40 20.05
C LYS A 33 22.90 0.35 20.65
N GLN A 34 23.13 1.59 21.09
CA GLN A 34 22.03 2.51 21.36
C GLN A 34 21.14 2.50 20.12
N SER A 35 19.84 2.30 20.34
CA SER A 35 18.89 2.49 19.25
C SER A 35 19.11 3.90 18.71
N LEU A 36 19.38 4.05 17.42
CA LEU A 36 19.31 5.36 16.75
C LEU A 36 17.93 6.03 16.99
N TYR A 37 16.93 5.23 17.41
CA TYR A 37 15.60 5.63 17.82
C TYR A 37 15.45 5.84 19.33
N GLN A 38 16.47 6.32 20.06
CA GLN A 38 16.24 6.94 21.38
C GLN A 38 15.21 8.08 21.28
N SER A 39 15.03 8.64 20.08
CA SER A 39 14.01 9.64 19.75
C SER A 39 12.57 9.19 20.02
N SER A 40 12.26 7.88 19.97
CA SER A 40 10.88 7.42 20.20
C SER A 40 10.45 7.51 21.67
N ARG A 41 11.40 7.66 22.61
CA ARG A 41 11.09 7.89 24.03
C ARG A 41 10.62 9.31 24.32
N HIS A 42 10.99 10.26 23.46
CA HIS A 42 10.62 11.68 23.55
C HIS A 42 9.55 12.03 22.50
N SER A 43 8.84 11.04 21.96
CA SER A 43 7.83 11.25 20.91
C SER A 43 6.72 12.21 21.36
N ALA A 44 6.32 12.16 22.62
CA ALA A 44 5.30 13.03 23.18
C ALA A 44 5.80 14.48 23.31
N GLU A 45 7.08 14.68 23.58
CA GLU A 45 7.71 16.02 23.64
C GLU A 45 7.90 16.63 22.26
N LEU A 46 8.09 15.78 21.24
CA LEU A 46 8.23 16.18 19.84
C LEU A 46 6.88 16.40 19.14
N TRP A 47 5.75 16.10 19.78
CA TRP A 47 4.43 16.21 19.20
C TRP A 47 3.96 17.67 19.16
N ASP A 48 3.39 18.07 18.02
CA ASP A 48 2.75 19.37 17.82
C ASP A 48 1.40 19.15 17.10
N PRO A 49 0.27 19.67 17.62
CA PRO A 49 -1.03 19.58 16.94
C PRO A 49 -1.03 20.15 15.52
N ASP A 50 -0.17 21.13 15.20
CA ASP A 50 -0.08 21.74 13.87
C ASP A 50 0.39 20.73 12.80
N TYR A 51 0.99 19.61 13.22
CA TYR A 51 1.38 18.55 12.29
C TYR A 51 0.20 17.86 11.59
N CYS A 52 -1.02 17.96 12.11
CA CYS A 52 -2.21 17.46 11.41
C CYS A 52 -2.45 18.26 10.12
N ASP A 53 -2.45 19.58 10.21
CA ASP A 53 -2.65 20.47 9.06
C ASP A 53 -1.45 20.41 8.11
N GLU A 54 -0.24 20.37 8.66
CA GLU A 54 0.98 20.25 7.85
C GLU A 54 1.03 18.91 7.10
N LEU A 55 0.52 17.82 7.67
CA LEU A 55 0.42 16.53 6.98
C LEU A 55 -0.49 16.63 5.77
N ILE A 56 -1.68 17.22 5.91
CA ILE A 56 -2.62 17.38 4.81
C ILE A 56 -2.00 18.26 3.72
N ARG A 57 -1.45 19.42 4.09
CA ARG A 57 -0.76 20.33 3.15
C ARG A 57 0.42 19.67 2.44
N PHE A 58 1.16 18.80 3.13
CA PHE A 58 2.29 18.11 2.54
C PHE A 58 1.88 17.08 1.48
N PHE A 59 0.71 16.45 1.65
CA PHE A 59 0.17 15.45 0.73
C PHE A 59 -0.67 16.07 -0.39
N ASP A 60 -1.24 17.25 -0.18
CA ASP A 60 -1.93 18.04 -1.19
C ASP A 60 -0.92 18.65 -2.18
N ARG A 61 -0.51 17.86 -3.18
CA ARG A 61 0.49 18.25 -4.18
C ARG A 61 -0.04 18.05 -5.59
N THR A 62 0.36 18.97 -6.46
CA THR A 62 0.15 18.83 -7.90
C THR A 62 0.92 17.63 -8.44
N SER A 63 0.21 16.72 -9.10
CA SER A 63 0.72 15.43 -9.54
C SER A 63 1.53 15.51 -10.84
N TRP A 64 1.07 16.31 -11.81
CA TRP A 64 1.71 16.50 -13.11
C TRP A 64 1.24 17.80 -13.78
N GLU A 65 1.96 18.23 -14.81
CA GLU A 65 1.56 19.34 -15.69
C GLU A 65 1.87 19.03 -17.16
N LEU A 66 1.24 19.77 -18.07
CA LEU A 66 1.59 19.73 -19.50
C LEU A 66 2.75 20.70 -19.76
N VAL A 67 3.82 20.16 -20.34
CA VAL A 67 5.01 20.95 -20.72
C VAL A 67 5.16 20.93 -22.23
N PRO A 68 5.33 22.10 -22.89
CA PRO A 68 5.54 22.17 -24.32
C PRO A 68 6.87 21.53 -24.70
N THR A 69 6.88 20.78 -25.80
CA THR A 69 8.08 20.23 -26.40
C THR A 69 8.58 21.12 -27.53
N SER A 70 9.85 20.97 -27.89
CA SER A 70 10.52 21.73 -28.97
C SER A 70 9.84 21.60 -30.34
N LYS A 71 8.91 20.65 -30.50
CA LYS A 71 8.17 20.39 -31.74
C LYS A 71 6.75 20.99 -31.74
N GLY A 72 6.35 21.67 -30.66
CA GLY A 72 5.00 22.26 -30.52
C GLY A 72 3.95 21.33 -29.89
N ASP A 73 4.28 20.06 -29.64
CA ASP A 73 3.42 19.13 -28.91
C ASP A 73 3.56 19.30 -27.40
N GLU A 74 2.52 19.02 -26.64
CA GLU A 74 2.56 19.01 -25.17
C GLU A 74 2.76 17.59 -24.63
N ARG A 75 3.55 17.44 -23.56
CA ARG A 75 3.71 16.16 -22.87
C ARG A 75 3.45 16.31 -21.37
N PRO A 76 2.80 15.32 -20.73
CA PRO A 76 2.60 15.34 -19.30
C PRO A 76 3.92 15.01 -18.58
N LEU A 77 4.30 15.81 -17.59
CA LEU A 77 5.50 15.66 -16.78
C LEU A 77 5.15 15.69 -15.28
N ILE A 78 5.69 14.75 -14.51
CA ILE A 78 5.59 14.76 -13.05
C ILE A 78 6.28 16.02 -12.53
N GLN A 79 5.55 16.82 -11.75
CA GLN A 79 6.08 18.02 -11.11
C GLN A 79 6.84 17.69 -9.83
N ASP A 80 6.16 17.00 -8.92
CA ASP A 80 6.66 16.74 -7.59
C ASP A 80 6.99 15.27 -7.37
N LYS A 81 7.79 14.99 -6.34
CA LYS A 81 7.97 13.60 -5.89
C LYS A 81 6.70 13.18 -5.15
N PRO A 82 6.19 11.95 -5.37
CA PRO A 82 4.97 11.49 -4.71
C PRO A 82 5.09 11.65 -3.19
N PRO A 83 4.05 12.20 -2.54
CA PRO A 83 4.04 12.32 -1.09
C PRO A 83 4.03 10.92 -0.47
N SER A 84 4.65 10.80 0.70
CA SER A 84 4.62 9.56 1.48
C SER A 84 4.96 9.86 2.91
N LEU A 85 4.50 8.98 3.81
CA LEU A 85 4.74 9.12 5.25
C LEU A 85 6.24 9.19 5.60
N ALA A 86 7.08 8.48 4.84
CA ALA A 86 8.53 8.52 5.00
C ALA A 86 9.12 9.89 4.64
N ARG A 87 8.61 10.53 3.58
CA ARG A 87 9.05 11.88 3.17
C ARG A 87 8.52 12.94 4.13
N PHE A 88 7.30 12.78 4.64
CA PHE A 88 6.75 13.66 5.67
C PHE A 88 7.55 13.59 6.96
N ALA A 89 7.93 12.39 7.44
CA ALA A 89 8.78 12.24 8.62
C ALA A 89 10.09 13.03 8.47
N LEU A 90 10.72 12.95 7.30
CA LEU A 90 11.93 13.72 7.00
C LEU A 90 11.67 15.24 6.94
N HIS A 91 10.52 15.65 6.41
CA HIS A 91 10.10 17.05 6.28
C HIS A 91 10.00 17.74 7.65
N ILE A 92 9.37 17.10 8.64
CA ILE A 92 9.23 17.64 10.00
C ILE A 92 10.38 17.26 10.94
N GLY A 93 11.45 16.64 10.41
CA GLY A 93 12.66 16.34 11.18
C GLY A 93 12.54 15.18 12.18
N VAL A 94 11.58 14.27 11.99
CA VAL A 94 11.39 13.09 12.86
C VAL A 94 11.64 11.77 12.12
N THR A 95 11.55 10.66 12.85
CA THR A 95 11.76 9.32 12.28
C THR A 95 10.43 8.62 12.04
N ILE A 96 10.39 7.70 11.07
CA ILE A 96 9.18 6.90 10.75
C ILE A 96 8.60 6.20 12.00
N PRO A 97 9.39 5.63 12.93
CA PRO A 97 8.83 5.04 14.14
C PRO A 97 8.12 6.04 15.06
N ILE A 98 8.53 7.32 15.10
CA ILE A 98 7.81 8.36 15.85
C ILE A 98 6.45 8.60 15.21
N ILE A 99 6.41 8.80 13.89
CA ILE A 99 5.14 8.97 13.15
C ILE A 99 4.20 7.78 13.39
N LYS A 100 4.71 6.55 13.30
CA LYS A 100 3.91 5.33 13.56
C LYS A 100 3.39 5.26 14.99
N LEU A 101 4.10 5.85 15.94
CA LEU A 101 3.65 5.94 17.32
C LEU A 101 2.50 6.94 17.45
N TRP A 102 2.63 8.12 16.84
CA TRP A 102 1.57 9.12 16.80
C TRP A 102 0.31 8.61 16.12
N LEU A 103 0.43 7.86 15.02
CA LEU A 103 -0.73 7.20 14.37
C LEU A 103 -1.46 6.23 15.31
N ARG A 104 -0.77 5.66 16.30
CA ARG A 104 -1.37 4.74 17.28
C ARG A 104 -1.93 5.46 18.50
N GLU A 105 -1.29 6.54 18.92
CA GLU A 105 -1.51 7.17 20.24
C GLU A 105 -2.27 8.50 20.15
N VAL A 106 -2.32 9.14 18.98
CA VAL A 106 -2.96 10.44 18.76
C VAL A 106 -4.06 10.30 17.70
N PRO A 107 -5.35 10.17 18.11
CA PRO A 107 -6.46 9.95 17.18
C PRO A 107 -6.58 11.01 16.08
N ALA A 108 -6.42 12.29 16.41
CA ALA A 108 -6.50 13.38 15.43
C ALA A 108 -5.45 13.26 14.32
N PHE A 109 -4.25 12.75 14.65
CA PHE A 109 -3.20 12.52 13.66
C PHE A 109 -3.52 11.33 12.76
N ALA A 110 -4.17 10.29 13.30
CA ALA A 110 -4.65 9.16 12.52
C ALA A 110 -5.74 9.59 11.52
N GLU A 111 -6.71 10.41 11.96
CA GLU A 111 -7.75 10.97 11.09
C GLU A 111 -7.16 11.85 9.97
N ALA A 112 -6.20 12.73 10.31
CA ALA A 112 -5.48 13.53 9.32
C ALA A 112 -4.73 12.63 8.32
N TYR A 113 -4.17 11.52 8.78
CA TYR A 113 -3.46 10.57 7.91
C TYR A 113 -4.40 9.82 6.97
N GLU A 114 -5.62 9.46 7.37
CA GLU A 114 -6.61 8.89 6.44
C GLU A 114 -6.92 9.85 5.29
N THR A 115 -7.04 11.15 5.59
CA THR A 115 -7.20 12.20 4.58
C THR A 115 -5.98 12.28 3.66
N ALA A 116 -4.78 12.24 4.24
CA ALA A 116 -3.53 12.22 3.47
C ALA A 116 -3.39 10.98 2.58
N GLN A 117 -3.90 9.82 2.99
CA GLN A 117 -3.91 8.61 2.16
C GLN A 117 -4.84 8.77 0.94
N ALA A 118 -5.99 9.40 1.10
CA ALA A 118 -6.87 9.71 -0.02
C ALA A 118 -6.19 10.66 -1.04
N LEU A 119 -5.41 11.63 -0.55
CA LEU A 119 -4.60 12.51 -1.42
C LEU A 119 -3.46 11.76 -2.12
N GLU A 120 -2.77 10.84 -1.43
CA GLU A 120 -1.78 9.96 -2.06
C GLU A 120 -2.42 9.10 -3.17
N GLU A 121 -3.63 8.58 -2.93
CA GLU A 121 -4.37 7.79 -3.91
C GLU A 121 -4.77 8.61 -5.14
N ALA A 122 -5.28 9.83 -4.92
CA ALA A 122 -5.61 10.78 -5.98
C ALA A 122 -4.37 11.10 -6.83
N TYR A 123 -3.24 11.42 -6.19
CA TYR A 123 -1.97 11.66 -6.86
C TYR A 123 -1.60 10.54 -7.82
N PHE A 124 -1.63 9.28 -7.38
CA PHE A 124 -1.26 8.15 -8.24
C PHE A 124 -2.29 7.85 -9.32
N THR A 125 -3.58 8.07 -9.03
CA THR A 125 -4.64 7.92 -10.03
C THR A 125 -4.46 8.93 -11.16
N GLU A 126 -4.17 10.19 -10.82
CA GLU A 126 -3.92 11.26 -11.78
C GLU A 126 -2.68 11.00 -12.62
N THR A 127 -1.53 10.65 -12.00
CA THR A 127 -0.31 10.34 -12.77
C THR A 127 -0.45 9.07 -13.61
N GLY A 128 -1.29 8.12 -13.17
CA GLY A 128 -1.64 6.92 -13.91
C GLY A 128 -2.50 7.23 -15.13
N ALA A 129 -3.56 8.03 -14.95
CA ALA A 129 -4.46 8.47 -16.02
C ALA A 129 -3.75 9.33 -17.08
N ALA A 130 -2.78 10.15 -16.66
CA ALA A 130 -1.91 10.91 -17.56
C ALA A 130 -0.90 10.03 -18.35
N GLY A 131 -0.87 8.72 -18.10
CA GLY A 131 0.02 7.78 -18.78
C GLY A 131 1.48 7.85 -18.33
N ILE A 132 1.82 8.67 -17.32
CA ILE A 132 3.21 8.87 -16.88
C ILE A 132 3.68 7.68 -16.03
N SER A 133 2.80 7.13 -15.18
CA SER A 133 3.15 6.03 -14.27
C SER A 133 2.06 4.95 -14.16
N ALA A 134 1.34 4.67 -15.26
CA ALA A 134 0.15 3.81 -15.27
C ALA A 134 0.37 2.43 -14.61
N THR A 135 1.49 1.76 -14.86
CA THR A 135 1.81 0.44 -14.28
C THR A 135 2.09 0.50 -12.78
N PHE A 136 2.82 1.52 -12.33
CA PHE A 136 3.10 1.73 -10.91
C PHE A 136 1.83 2.13 -10.14
N ALA A 137 1.03 3.04 -10.71
CA ALA A 137 -0.26 3.44 -10.16
C ALA A 137 -1.19 2.23 -10.02
N ALA A 138 -1.35 1.42 -11.07
CA ALA A 138 -2.16 0.20 -11.02
C ALA A 138 -1.67 -0.81 -9.97
N ALA A 139 -0.36 -0.96 -9.78
CA ALA A 139 0.20 -1.82 -8.75
C ALA A 139 -0.04 -1.27 -7.34
N LYS A 140 0.15 0.04 -7.13
CA LYS A 140 -0.02 0.73 -5.84
C LYS A 140 -1.48 0.74 -5.38
N LEU A 141 -2.41 0.95 -6.31
CA LEU A 141 -3.86 0.90 -6.08
C LEU A 141 -4.41 -0.52 -5.97
N GLY A 142 -3.58 -1.54 -6.24
CA GLY A 142 -4.00 -2.94 -6.16
C GLY A 142 -4.92 -3.39 -7.31
N LEU A 143 -5.02 -2.63 -8.40
CA LEU A 143 -5.83 -2.95 -9.59
C LEU A 143 -5.31 -4.18 -10.34
N ASN A 144 -4.04 -4.56 -10.12
CA ASN A 144 -3.42 -5.74 -10.72
C ASN A 144 -3.74 -7.04 -9.97
N LYS A 145 -4.48 -6.99 -8.86
CA LYS A 145 -4.94 -8.21 -8.18
C LYS A 145 -6.08 -8.80 -9.00
N THR A 146 -5.75 -9.76 -9.87
CA THR A 146 -6.76 -10.72 -10.33
C THR A 146 -7.33 -11.36 -9.07
N VAL A 147 -8.55 -10.99 -8.71
CA VAL A 147 -9.37 -11.81 -7.82
C VAL A 147 -9.35 -13.18 -8.49
N ALA A 148 -8.73 -14.17 -7.84
CA ALA A 148 -8.97 -15.54 -8.22
C ALA A 148 -10.44 -15.78 -7.91
N GLU A 149 -11.32 -15.49 -8.88
CA GLU A 149 -12.65 -16.05 -8.88
C GLU A 149 -12.45 -17.56 -8.81
N GLU A 150 -12.77 -18.14 -7.66
CA GLU A 150 -13.05 -19.56 -7.58
C GLU A 150 -14.19 -19.80 -8.56
N VAL A 151 -13.84 -20.22 -9.78
CA VAL A 151 -14.77 -20.82 -10.73
C VAL A 151 -15.34 -22.04 -10.03
N ARG A 152 -16.51 -21.87 -9.42
CA ARG A 152 -17.36 -22.99 -9.04
C ARG A 152 -17.87 -23.58 -10.35
N ASP A 153 -17.27 -24.70 -10.75
CA ASP A 153 -17.80 -25.60 -11.78
C ASP A 153 -19.14 -26.17 -11.28
N GLU A 154 -20.21 -25.38 -11.35
CA GLU A 154 -21.56 -25.94 -11.35
C GLU A 154 -21.95 -26.24 -12.80
N PRO A 155 -22.29 -27.50 -13.13
CA PRO A 155 -22.63 -27.86 -14.49
C PRO A 155 -23.94 -27.16 -14.88
N ILE A 156 -23.85 -26.30 -15.90
CA ILE A 156 -25.00 -25.67 -16.55
C ILE A 156 -25.91 -26.79 -17.04
N SER A 157 -27.05 -26.97 -16.38
CA SER A 157 -28.11 -27.83 -16.88
C SER A 157 -28.72 -27.18 -18.12
N GLU A 158 -28.68 -27.93 -19.22
CA GLU A 158 -29.23 -27.56 -20.52
C GLU A 158 -30.74 -27.27 -20.38
N VAL A 159 -31.12 -25.99 -20.42
CA VAL A 159 -32.52 -25.57 -20.44
C VAL A 159 -33.03 -25.63 -21.88
N THR A 160 -33.74 -26.70 -22.22
CA THR A 160 -34.41 -26.83 -23.52
C THR A 160 -35.64 -25.92 -23.59
N ILE A 161 -35.55 -24.80 -24.32
CA ILE A 161 -36.70 -23.93 -24.58
C ILE A 161 -37.55 -24.54 -25.70
N LYS A 162 -38.73 -25.06 -25.38
CA LYS A 162 -39.74 -25.42 -26.39
C LYS A 162 -40.44 -24.15 -26.87
N VAL A 163 -40.13 -23.71 -28.09
CA VAL A 163 -40.91 -22.70 -28.81
C VAL A 163 -42.21 -23.36 -29.29
N VAL A 164 -43.33 -23.04 -28.64
CA VAL A 164 -44.66 -23.38 -29.15
C VAL A 164 -45.03 -22.32 -30.18
N SER A 165 -44.97 -22.68 -31.45
CA SER A 165 -45.51 -21.87 -32.55
C SER A 165 -47.03 -21.85 -32.44
N GLY A 166 -47.59 -20.72 -32.01
CA GLY A 166 -49.01 -20.45 -32.15
C GLY A 166 -49.29 -19.95 -33.56
N GLU A 167 -49.79 -20.83 -34.43
CA GLU A 167 -50.50 -20.43 -35.65
C GLU A 167 -51.98 -20.17 -35.31
N ARG A 168 -52.44 -19.03 -35.84
CA ARG A 168 -53.81 -18.47 -35.93
C ARG A 168 -55.01 -19.31 -35.50
#